data_AF-A0A2G5TR44-F1
#
_entry.id   AF-A0A2G5TR44-F1
#
_cell.length_a   1.000
_cell.length_b   1.000
_cell.length_c   1.000
_cell.angle_alpha   90.00
_cell.angle_beta   90.00
_cell.angle_gamma   90.00
#
_symmetry.space_group_name_H-M   'P 1'
#
loop_
_entity.id
_entity.type
_entity.pdbx_description
1 polymer ?
#
loop_
_entity_poly.entity_id
_entity_poly.type
_entity_poly.pdbx_seq_one_letter_code
_entity_poly.pdbx_strand_id
1 'polypeptide(L)'
;MNSSILFILFFILGCSSQGIPHLKFSNQEAKALEIGKQHVELFLDSIKNKNEKMIGKLFNTTETDEMHIPTLIDMLQGVNISVESANFNQKGEIYANLKVNGVVPGIIILTKTPNSPTGYQISALGFENPKEKSNLEFTMCFIGIFYLGKC
;
A
#
# COMPACT_ATOMS: atom_id res chain seq x y z
N MET A 1 29.72 42.91 -43.78
CA MET A 1 28.53 42.81 -44.66
C MET A 1 28.51 41.38 -45.17
N ASN A 2 27.62 40.45 -44.81
CA ASN A 2 26.21 40.47 -44.38
C ASN A 2 26.10 39.71 -43.03
N SER A 3 25.45 40.16 -41.97
CA SER A 3 24.07 40.61 -41.74
C SER A 3 22.99 39.51 -41.88
N SER A 4 22.32 39.29 -40.74
CA SER A 4 20.94 38.82 -40.55
C SER A 4 20.75 37.31 -40.30
N ILE A 5 20.64 36.87 -39.04
CA ILE A 5 19.44 36.90 -38.14
C ILE A 5 18.54 35.66 -38.36
N LEU A 6 18.44 34.76 -37.38
CA LEU A 6 17.20 34.24 -36.74
C LEU A 6 17.57 33.20 -35.67
N PHE A 7 17.68 33.59 -34.39
CA PHE A 7 16.65 33.53 -33.33
C PHE A 7 16.62 32.19 -32.55
N ILE A 8 16.80 32.31 -31.22
CA ILE A 8 16.34 31.42 -30.14
C ILE A 8 17.18 30.13 -30.00
N LEU A 9 17.92 29.87 -28.92
CA LEU A 9 17.53 29.90 -27.51
C LEU A 9 18.55 30.63 -26.62
N PHE A 10 18.07 31.68 -25.98
CA PHE A 10 18.63 32.30 -24.77
C PHE A 10 18.27 31.45 -23.53
N PHE A 11 18.98 31.70 -22.43
CA PHE A 11 18.91 31.11 -21.06
C PHE A 11 19.76 29.84 -20.92
N ILE A 12 21.05 29.86 -20.55
CA ILE A 12 21.79 30.66 -19.55
C ILE A 12 21.18 30.58 -18.12
N LEU A 13 21.98 29.95 -17.25
CA LEU A 13 22.11 30.07 -15.79
C LEU A 13 21.07 29.39 -14.88
N GLY A 14 21.61 28.56 -14.00
CA GLY A 14 20.98 28.00 -12.81
C GLY A 14 21.80 26.81 -12.31
N CYS A 15 23.01 27.05 -11.80
CA CYS A 15 23.31 26.97 -10.37
C CYS A 15 22.97 25.61 -9.74
N SER A 16 24.02 24.91 -9.34
CA SER A 16 24.13 24.03 -8.17
C SER A 16 22.83 23.54 -7.56
N SER A 17 22.53 22.26 -7.78
CA SER A 17 21.96 21.44 -6.72
C SER A 17 22.65 20.09 -6.73
N GLN A 18 23.51 19.88 -5.74
CA GLN A 18 23.86 18.55 -5.27
C GLN A 18 22.55 17.90 -4.78
N GLY A 19 21.81 17.31 -5.72
CA GLY A 19 20.65 16.49 -5.42
C GLY A 19 21.13 15.18 -4.83
N ILE A 20 20.96 15.05 -3.51
CA ILE A 20 20.80 13.85 -2.68
C ILE A 20 20.98 12.53 -3.47
N PRO A 21 21.82 11.58 -3.02
CA PRO A 21 21.91 10.28 -3.65
C PRO A 21 20.53 9.63 -3.59
N HIS A 22 19.78 9.71 -4.69
CA HIS A 22 18.51 9.03 -4.81
C HIS A 22 18.82 7.54 -4.69
N LEU A 23 18.36 6.97 -3.57
CA LEU A 23 18.23 5.54 -3.36
C LEU A 23 17.77 4.90 -4.67
N LYS A 24 18.66 4.12 -5.29
CA LYS A 24 18.31 3.21 -6.37
C LYS A 24 17.44 2.10 -5.77
N PHE A 25 16.19 2.41 -5.49
CA PHE A 25 15.15 1.37 -5.48
C PHE A 25 15.15 0.77 -6.87
N SER A 26 15.21 -0.55 -6.97
CA SER A 26 15.06 -1.17 -8.29
C SER A 26 13.73 -0.71 -8.89
N ASN A 27 13.64 -0.59 -10.22
CA ASN A 27 12.39 -0.15 -10.89
C ASN A 27 11.16 -0.97 -10.42
N GLN A 28 11.39 -2.23 -10.02
CA GLN A 28 10.36 -3.10 -9.47
C GLN A 28 9.96 -2.76 -8.03
N GLU A 29 10.91 -2.42 -7.16
CA GLU A 29 10.64 -2.00 -5.77
C GLU A 29 9.87 -0.68 -5.73
N ALA A 30 10.30 0.29 -6.54
CA ALA A 30 9.62 1.59 -6.65
C ALA A 30 8.17 1.40 -7.13
N LYS A 31 7.96 0.55 -8.14
CA LYS A 31 6.63 0.22 -8.65
C LYS A 31 5.76 -0.53 -7.63
N ALA A 32 6.33 -1.51 -6.93
CA ALA A 32 5.62 -2.24 -5.87
C ALA A 32 5.19 -1.28 -4.74
N LEU A 33 6.08 -0.36 -4.37
CA LEU A 33 5.81 0.65 -3.35
C LEU A 33 4.71 1.62 -3.78
N GLU A 34 4.73 2.07 -5.03
CA GLU A 34 3.68 2.94 -5.57
C GLU A 34 2.31 2.27 -5.52
N ILE A 35 2.21 1.04 -6.03
CA ILE A 35 0.95 0.27 -6.01
C ILE A 35 0.50 0.03 -4.56
N GLY A 36 1.43 -0.37 -3.68
CA GLY A 36 1.13 -0.59 -2.26
C GLY A 36 0.56 0.67 -1.60
N LYS A 37 1.16 1.83 -1.83
CA LYS A 37 0.69 3.11 -1.29
C LYS A 37 -0.69 3.46 -1.81
N GLN A 38 -0.90 3.44 -3.12
CA GLN A 38 -2.19 3.72 -3.74
C GLN A 38 -3.29 2.80 -3.18
N HIS A 39 -2.98 1.52 -2.99
CA HIS A 39 -3.93 0.55 -2.46
C HIS A 39 -4.28 0.82 -0.99
N VAL A 40 -3.28 1.08 -0.14
CA VAL A 40 -3.49 1.39 1.28
C VAL A 40 -4.22 2.72 1.46
N GLU A 41 -3.91 3.74 0.67
CA GLU A 41 -4.62 5.03 0.68
C GLU A 41 -6.10 4.84 0.35
N LEU A 42 -6.41 4.14 -0.75
CA LEU A 42 -7.79 3.87 -1.14
C LEU A 42 -8.53 3.03 -0.11
N PHE A 43 -7.85 2.07 0.53
CA PHE A 43 -8.41 1.27 1.60
C PHE A 43 -8.75 2.13 2.83
N LEU A 44 -7.83 2.96 3.31
CA LEU A 44 -8.05 3.83 4.47
C LEU A 44 -9.10 4.90 4.20
N ASP A 45 -9.14 5.46 2.99
CA ASP A 45 -10.20 6.37 2.58
C ASP A 45 -11.56 5.66 2.57
N SER A 46 -11.60 4.40 2.16
CA SER A 46 -12.82 3.59 2.20
C SER A 46 -13.27 3.31 3.64
N ILE A 47 -12.35 3.00 4.56
CA ILE A 47 -12.63 2.87 5.99
C ILE A 47 -13.18 4.17 6.56
N LYS A 48 -12.48 5.29 6.35
CA LYS A 48 -12.87 6.62 6.83
C LYS A 48 -14.29 7.02 6.40
N ASN A 49 -14.65 6.69 5.15
CA ASN A 49 -15.95 7.00 4.57
C ASN A 49 -16.98 5.87 4.76
N LYS A 50 -16.65 4.80 5.50
CA LYS A 50 -17.50 3.62 5.71
C LYS A 50 -18.02 3.01 4.41
N ASN A 51 -17.20 3.01 3.36
CA ASN A 51 -17.56 2.54 2.02
C ASN A 51 -17.35 1.02 1.91
N GLU A 52 -18.29 0.26 2.48
CA GLU A 52 -18.23 -1.21 2.54
C GLU A 52 -18.07 -1.85 1.16
N LYS A 53 -18.79 -1.31 0.16
CA LYS A 53 -18.71 -1.80 -1.22
C LYS A 53 -17.31 -1.66 -1.82
N MET A 54 -16.62 -0.56 -1.53
CA MET A 54 -15.23 -0.38 -1.99
C MET A 54 -14.28 -1.30 -1.22
N ILE A 55 -14.46 -1.45 0.09
CA ILE A 55 -13.68 -2.39 0.91
C ILE A 55 -13.82 -3.81 0.35
N GLY A 56 -15.04 -4.27 0.08
CA GLY A 56 -15.29 -5.58 -0.54
C GLY A 56 -14.61 -5.76 -1.90
N LYS A 57 -14.45 -4.69 -2.71
CA LYS A 57 -13.69 -4.75 -3.98
C LYS A 57 -12.18 -4.76 -3.80
N LEU A 58 -11.69 -4.16 -2.72
CA LEU A 58 -10.26 -4.13 -2.42
C LEU A 58 -9.80 -5.46 -1.81
N PHE A 59 -10.70 -6.18 -1.15
CA PHE A 59 -10.47 -7.55 -0.69
C PHE A 59 -10.96 -8.57 -1.71
N ASN A 60 -10.47 -9.80 -1.59
CA ASN A 60 -11.04 -10.95 -2.29
C ASN A 60 -12.15 -11.59 -1.45
N THR A 61 -13.21 -10.84 -1.14
CA THR A 61 -14.26 -11.31 -0.21
C THR A 61 -15.22 -12.30 -0.85
N THR A 62 -15.62 -13.29 -0.07
CA THR A 62 -16.87 -14.05 -0.25
C THR A 62 -18.03 -13.32 0.45
N GLU A 63 -19.27 -13.72 0.19
CA GLU A 63 -20.45 -13.19 0.91
C GLU A 63 -20.32 -13.35 2.44
N THR A 64 -19.65 -14.42 2.89
CA THR A 64 -19.37 -14.63 4.32
C THR A 64 -18.31 -13.67 4.86
N ASP A 65 -17.37 -13.18 4.05
CA ASP A 65 -16.38 -12.21 4.49
C ASP A 65 -16.97 -10.78 4.56
N GLU A 66 -17.95 -10.48 3.70
CA GLU A 66 -18.62 -9.18 3.67
C GLU A 66 -19.31 -8.84 5.00
N MET A 67 -19.81 -9.83 5.74
CA MET A 67 -20.46 -9.61 7.04
C MET A 67 -19.51 -9.05 8.11
N HIS A 68 -18.20 -9.16 7.90
CA HIS A 68 -17.18 -8.69 8.83
C HIS A 68 -16.62 -7.31 8.49
N ILE A 69 -16.98 -6.74 7.33
CA ILE A 69 -16.55 -5.40 6.91
C ILE A 69 -16.91 -4.31 7.94
N PRO A 70 -18.11 -4.29 8.55
CA PRO A 70 -18.41 -3.29 9.59
C PRO A 70 -17.46 -3.36 10.79
N THR A 71 -17.09 -4.57 11.23
CA THR A 71 -16.12 -4.76 12.32
C THR A 71 -14.74 -4.26 11.93
N LEU A 72 -14.30 -4.52 10.69
CA LEU A 72 -13.03 -4.01 10.16
C LEU A 72 -13.01 -2.47 10.13
N ILE A 73 -14.11 -1.84 9.71
CA ILE A 73 -14.26 -0.37 9.72
C ILE A 73 -14.07 0.15 11.15
N ASP A 74 -14.81 -0.39 12.11
CA ASP A 74 -14.77 0.08 13.49
C ASP A 74 -13.37 -0.08 14.11
N MET A 75 -12.66 -1.18 13.79
CA MET A 75 -11.31 -1.43 14.28
C MET A 75 -10.26 -0.47 13.71
N LEU A 76 -10.38 -0.10 12.43
CA LEU A 76 -9.37 0.70 11.73
C LEU A 76 -9.74 2.19 11.65
N GLN A 77 -10.92 2.57 12.14
CA GLN A 77 -11.36 3.96 12.16
C GLN A 77 -10.37 4.83 12.95
N GLY A 78 -9.76 5.81 12.27
CA GLY A 78 -8.80 6.73 12.88
C GLY A 78 -7.40 6.15 13.10
N VAL A 79 -7.14 4.91 12.66
CA VAL A 79 -5.78 4.33 12.69
C VAL A 79 -4.97 4.90 11.53
N ASN A 80 -3.77 5.40 11.83
CA ASN A 80 -2.86 5.86 10.78
C ASN A 80 -1.98 4.70 10.30
N ILE A 81 -2.20 4.27 9.06
CA ILE A 81 -1.45 3.21 8.39
C ILE A 81 -0.77 3.81 7.16
N SER A 82 0.48 3.44 6.93
CA SER A 82 1.22 3.83 5.72
C SER A 82 2.13 2.69 5.27
N VAL A 83 2.54 2.70 4.01
CA VAL A 83 3.47 1.69 3.47
C VAL A 83 4.91 2.17 3.65
N GLU A 84 5.72 1.40 4.36
CA GLU A 84 7.14 1.66 4.59
C GLU A 84 7.98 1.14 3.41
N SER A 85 7.72 -0.10 2.99
CA SER A 85 8.45 -0.78 1.91
C SER A 85 7.56 -1.79 1.21
N ALA A 86 7.80 -2.07 -0.06
CA ALA A 86 7.08 -3.13 -0.77
C ALA A 86 7.93 -3.79 -1.85
N ASN A 87 7.71 -5.09 -2.07
CA ASN A 87 8.45 -5.88 -3.06
C ASN A 87 7.53 -6.86 -3.80
N PHE A 88 7.84 -7.11 -5.07
CA PHE A 88 7.24 -8.22 -5.80
C PHE A 88 7.89 -9.55 -5.39
N ASN A 89 7.08 -10.59 -5.19
CA ASN A 89 7.59 -11.96 -5.14
C ASN A 89 7.66 -12.58 -6.55
N GLN A 90 8.13 -13.83 -6.63
CA GLN A 90 8.26 -14.56 -7.90
C GLN A 90 6.92 -14.81 -8.62
N LYS A 91 5.79 -14.74 -7.90
CA LYS A 91 4.43 -14.88 -8.46
C LYS A 91 3.83 -13.53 -8.89
N GLY A 92 4.54 -12.42 -8.67
CA GLY A 92 4.04 -11.07 -8.94
C GLY A 92 3.08 -10.53 -7.88
N GLU A 93 3.00 -11.16 -6.71
CA GLU A 93 2.31 -10.61 -5.54
C GLU A 93 3.17 -9.53 -4.91
N ILE A 94 2.54 -8.52 -4.29
CA ILE A 94 3.24 -7.46 -3.57
C ILE A 94 3.19 -7.76 -2.08
N TYR A 95 4.35 -7.80 -1.44
CA TYR A 95 4.50 -7.88 0.00
C TYR A 95 4.89 -6.50 0.48
N ALA A 96 3.98 -5.83 1.18
CA ALA A 96 4.18 -4.48 1.67
C ALA A 96 4.19 -4.46 3.20
N ASN A 97 5.25 -3.89 3.77
CA ASN A 97 5.36 -3.63 5.19
C ASN A 97 4.64 -2.33 5.52
N LEU A 98 3.81 -2.39 6.56
CA LEU A 98 2.97 -1.29 7.00
C LEU A 98 3.50 -0.69 8.29
N LYS A 99 3.57 0.63 8.29
CA LYS A 99 3.77 1.44 9.48
C LYS A 99 2.42 1.84 10.05
N VAL A 100 2.13 1.38 11.26
CA VAL A 100 0.91 1.68 12.02
C VAL A 100 1.28 2.54 13.21
N ASN A 101 0.72 3.75 13.29
CA ASN A 101 0.98 4.71 14.37
C ASN A 101 2.49 4.91 14.65
N GLY A 102 3.32 4.84 13.60
CA GLY A 102 4.76 5.09 13.70
C GLY A 102 5.65 3.86 13.94
N VAL A 103 5.08 2.68 14.18
CA VAL A 103 5.80 1.39 14.33
C VAL A 103 5.54 0.54 13.08
N VAL A 104 6.42 -0.39 12.69
CA VAL A 104 6.19 -1.33 11.57
C VAL A 104 5.77 -2.71 12.08
N PRO A 105 4.52 -2.90 12.56
CA PRO A 105 4.03 -4.23 12.91
C PRO A 105 3.28 -4.89 11.74
N GLY A 106 2.90 -4.15 10.69
CA GLY A 106 1.91 -4.65 9.73
C GLY A 106 2.51 -5.22 8.45
N ILE A 107 1.81 -6.20 7.87
CA ILE A 107 2.06 -6.68 6.50
C ILE A 107 0.75 -6.71 5.76
N ILE A 108 0.78 -6.28 4.50
CA ILE A 108 -0.29 -6.49 3.52
C ILE A 108 0.26 -7.24 2.32
N ILE A 109 -0.47 -8.27 1.90
CA ILE A 109 -0.18 -9.03 0.69
C ILE A 109 -1.23 -8.66 -0.36
N LEU A 110 -0.76 -8.21 -1.51
CA LEU A 110 -1.59 -7.83 -2.64
C LEU A 110 -1.41 -8.81 -3.80
N THR A 111 -2.50 -9.40 -4.25
CA THR A 111 -2.52 -10.31 -5.41
C THR A 111 -3.14 -9.60 -6.60
N LYS A 112 -2.55 -9.77 -7.78
CA LYS A 112 -3.01 -9.13 -9.01
C LYS A 112 -4.42 -9.62 -9.40
N THR A 113 -5.31 -8.69 -9.72
CA THR A 113 -6.68 -8.99 -10.17
C THR A 113 -7.20 -7.89 -11.09
N PRO A 114 -7.92 -8.21 -12.17
CA PRO A 114 -8.57 -7.19 -13.00
C PRO A 114 -9.78 -6.54 -12.31
N ASN A 115 -10.29 -7.13 -11.22
CA ASN A 115 -11.54 -6.73 -10.60
C ASN A 115 -11.40 -5.61 -9.55
N SER A 116 -10.16 -5.23 -9.20
CA SER A 116 -9.87 -4.16 -8.25
C SER A 116 -9.51 -2.86 -8.98
N PRO A 117 -9.89 -1.67 -8.46
CA PRO A 117 -9.52 -0.37 -9.02
C PRO A 117 -8.02 -0.16 -9.21
N THR A 118 -7.18 -0.82 -8.41
CA THR A 118 -5.71 -0.70 -8.47
C THR A 118 -5.06 -1.82 -9.31
N GLY A 119 -5.84 -2.76 -9.84
CA GLY A 119 -5.31 -3.98 -10.46
C GLY A 119 -4.80 -5.03 -9.47
N TYR A 120 -4.96 -4.80 -8.16
CA TYR A 120 -4.56 -5.69 -7.07
C TYR A 120 -5.59 -5.74 -5.96
N GLN A 121 -5.70 -6.84 -5.24
CA GLN A 121 -6.57 -7.01 -4.08
C GLN A 121 -5.80 -7.51 -2.87
N ILE A 122 -6.29 -7.19 -1.68
CA ILE A 122 -5.80 -7.68 -0.40
C ILE A 122 -6.15 -9.18 -0.30
N SER A 123 -5.11 -10.01 -0.27
CA SER A 123 -5.23 -11.45 0.01
C SER A 123 -4.83 -11.79 1.44
N ALA A 124 -4.04 -10.93 2.09
CA ALA A 124 -3.78 -11.00 3.52
C ALA A 124 -3.48 -9.61 4.09
N LEU A 125 -3.93 -9.37 5.32
CA LEU A 125 -3.60 -8.21 6.13
C LEU A 125 -3.36 -8.69 7.56
N GLY A 126 -2.22 -8.33 8.14
CA GLY A 126 -1.88 -8.68 9.52
C GLY A 126 -1.11 -7.58 10.22
N PHE A 127 -1.19 -7.55 11.56
CA PHE A 127 -0.44 -6.65 12.43
C PHE A 127 0.21 -7.45 13.57
N GLU A 128 1.51 -7.29 13.77
CA GLU A 128 2.23 -7.81 14.93
C GLU A 128 1.74 -7.13 16.21
N ASN A 129 1.49 -7.93 17.25
CA ASN A 129 1.16 -7.41 18.57
C ASN A 129 2.46 -6.93 19.25
N PRO A 130 2.60 -5.65 19.61
CA PRO A 130 3.87 -5.08 20.09
C PRO A 130 4.38 -5.66 21.43
N LYS A 131 3.60 -6.52 22.11
CA LYS A 131 3.94 -7.09 23.42
C LYS A 131 4.61 -8.47 23.37
N GLU A 132 4.60 -9.16 22.23
CA GLU A 132 5.12 -10.53 22.14
C GLU A 132 6.15 -10.64 21.00
N LYS A 133 7.42 -10.37 21.34
CA LYS A 133 8.57 -10.71 20.49
C LYS A 133 8.81 -12.22 20.50
N SER A 134 7.95 -13.00 19.86
CA SER A 134 8.31 -14.35 19.39
C SER A 134 7.12 -14.96 18.67
N ASN A 135 7.38 -15.43 17.45
CA ASN A 135 6.50 -16.19 16.57
C ASN A 135 5.53 -15.32 15.77
N LEU A 136 5.84 -15.21 14.48
CA LEU A 136 4.97 -14.68 13.44
C LEU A 136 3.73 -15.58 13.31
N GLU A 137 2.79 -15.49 14.24
CA GLU A 137 1.44 -16.02 14.04
C GLU A 137 0.66 -15.03 13.17
N PHE A 138 0.99 -14.99 11.89
CA PHE A 138 0.12 -14.39 10.89
C PHE A 138 -1.11 -15.28 10.77
N THR A 139 -2.21 -14.91 11.41
CA THR A 139 -3.51 -15.47 11.05
C THR A 139 -3.82 -14.92 9.66
N MET A 140 -3.52 -15.71 8.62
CA MET A 140 -4.03 -15.48 7.28
C MET A 140 -5.55 -15.67 7.30
N CYS A 141 -6.25 -14.67 7.80
CA CYS A 141 -7.70 -14.68 7.85
C CYS A 141 -8.22 -13.52 7.02
N PHE A 142 -8.89 -13.87 5.93
CA PHE A 142 -9.94 -13.06 5.34
C PHE A 142 -10.78 -12.48 6.48
N ILE A 143 -10.99 -11.15 6.45
CA ILE A 143 -11.75 -10.19 7.30
C ILE A 143 -12.40 -10.67 8.63
N GLY A 144 -12.76 -11.93 8.83
CA GLY A 144 -13.44 -12.49 9.99
C GLY A 144 -12.65 -12.86 11.25
N ILE A 145 -11.31 -12.76 11.34
CA ILE A 145 -10.60 -13.28 12.55
C ILE A 145 -9.52 -12.35 13.06
N PHE A 146 -9.91 -11.14 13.47
CA PHE A 146 -9.06 -10.35 14.37
C PHE A 146 -9.26 -10.68 15.86
N TYR A 147 -10.20 -11.57 16.26
CA TYR A 147 -10.50 -11.77 17.69
C TYR A 147 -10.90 -13.18 18.19
N LEU A 148 -10.96 -14.21 17.34
CA LEU A 148 -11.47 -15.53 17.76
C LEU A 148 -10.50 -16.70 17.54
N GLY A 149 -9.19 -16.47 17.69
CA GLY A 149 -8.20 -17.51 18.05
C GLY A 149 -8.33 -18.88 17.36
N LYS A 150 -8.76 -18.93 16.10
CA LYS A 150 -8.86 -20.14 15.29
C LYS A 150 -8.64 -19.79 13.82
N CYS A 151 -7.44 -20.06 13.35
CA CYS A 151 -7.28 -20.63 12.01
C CYS A 151 -7.62 -22.13 12.11
#